data_AF-A0A1M7E9Z1-F1
#
_entry.id   AF-A0A1M7E9Z1-F1
#
_cell.length_a   1.000
_cell.length_b   1.000
_cell.length_c   1.000
_cell.angle_alpha   90.00
_cell.angle_beta   90.00
_cell.angle_gamma   90.00
#
_symmetry.space_group_name_H-M   'P 1'
#
loop_
_entity.id
_entity.type
_entity.pdbx_description
1 polymer ?
#
loop_
_entity_poly.entity_id
_entity_poly.type
_entity_poly.pdbx_seq_one_letter_code
_entity_poly.pdbx_strand_id
1 'polypeptide(L)'
;MTATNCSPRALWILVPWLVVLGGCNSALGPMTWQSGYRATAVPASDSRSDQLQAITPYTCDLFSEQKGIVTLPSGCANEINLQYMVERPQDLLYGREMGPAQAQPIANAARERLTDREQSRARSDRLREEARGIGSYATTGDM
;
A
#
# COMPACT_ATOMS: atom_id res chain seq x y z
N MET A 1 -60.26 -1.69 11.95
CA MET A 1 -59.47 -0.67 11.21
C MET A 1 -59.27 0.52 12.13
N THR A 2 -58.16 0.57 12.88
CA THR A 2 -57.85 1.70 13.78
C THR A 2 -56.99 2.69 13.04
N ALA A 3 -57.58 3.84 12.68
CA ALA A 3 -56.87 4.96 12.10
C ALA A 3 -55.99 5.61 13.18
N THR A 4 -54.67 5.50 13.01
CA THR A 4 -53.69 6.23 13.80
C THR A 4 -53.73 7.70 13.39
N ASN A 5 -54.17 8.57 14.30
CA ASN A 5 -54.12 10.01 14.13
C ASN A 5 -52.66 10.48 14.07
N CYS A 6 -52.16 10.74 12.85
CA CYS A 6 -50.86 11.37 12.64
C CYS A 6 -50.93 12.86 13.01
N SER A 7 -50.44 13.19 14.20
CA SER A 7 -50.27 14.58 14.64
C SER A 7 -49.10 15.23 13.89
N PRO A 8 -49.27 16.41 13.27
CA PRO A 8 -48.21 17.09 12.51
C PRO A 8 -47.03 17.53 13.38
N ARG A 9 -47.19 17.57 14.71
CA ARG A 9 -46.11 17.88 15.66
C ARG A 9 -45.13 16.72 15.89
N ALA A 10 -45.60 15.47 15.78
CA ALA A 10 -44.75 14.29 15.94
C ALA A 10 -43.78 14.14 14.75
N LEU A 11 -44.19 14.62 13.58
CA LEU A 11 -43.41 14.56 12.35
C LEU A 11 -42.17 15.48 12.39
N TRP A 12 -42.29 16.65 13.05
CA TRP A 12 -41.17 17.60 13.22
C TRP A 12 -40.07 17.12 14.18
N ILE A 13 -40.39 16.22 15.12
CA ILE A 13 -39.43 15.70 16.10
C ILE A 13 -38.55 14.59 15.48
N LEU A 14 -39.06 13.87 14.48
CA LEU A 14 -38.35 12.75 13.84
C LEU A 14 -37.38 13.19 12.72
N VAL A 15 -37.59 14.37 12.13
CA VAL A 15 -36.72 14.93 11.09
C VAL A 15 -35.25 15.09 11.52
N PRO A 16 -34.91 15.69 12.69
CA PRO A 16 -33.50 15.82 13.09
C PRO A 16 -32.82 14.47 13.34
N TRP A 17 -33.55 13.47 13.83
CA TRP A 17 -33.03 12.11 14.04
C TRP A 17 -32.69 11.40 12.72
N LEU A 18 -33.49 11.60 11.67
CA LEU A 18 -33.22 11.07 10.34
C LEU A 18 -31.99 11.72 9.69
N VAL A 19 -31.74 13.01 9.95
CA VAL A 19 -30.54 13.71 9.44
C VAL A 19 -29.27 13.16 10.09
N VAL A 20 -29.28 12.83 11.39
CA VAL A 20 -28.13 12.26 12.10
C VAL A 20 -27.79 10.84 11.61
N LEU A 21 -28.78 10.04 11.21
CA LEU A 21 -28.57 8.68 10.68
C LEU A 21 -28.15 8.64 9.19
N GLY A 22 -28.27 9.75 8.46
CA GLY A 22 -27.91 9.84 7.03
C GLY A 22 -26.46 10.26 6.75
N GLY A 23 -25.71 10.68 7.77
CA GLY A 23 -24.39 11.27 7.60
C GLY A 23 -23.24 10.30 7.82
N CYS A 24 -23.03 9.33 6.93
CA CYS A 24 -21.73 8.63 6.80
C CYS A 24 -21.67 7.84 5.48
N ASN A 25 -21.74 8.54 4.35
CA ASN A 25 -21.32 8.00 3.07
C ASN A 25 -19.97 8.63 2.72
N SER A 26 -18.91 8.13 3.36
CA SER A 26 -17.53 8.46 2.99
C SER A 26 -17.21 7.78 1.67
N ALA A 27 -17.82 8.25 0.59
CA ALA A 27 -17.36 7.94 -0.74
C ALA A 27 -16.07 8.74 -0.94
N LEU A 28 -14.93 8.12 -0.65
CA LEU A 28 -13.70 8.52 -1.33
C LEU A 28 -14.04 8.45 -2.81
N GLY A 29 -14.16 9.61 -3.47
CA GLY A 29 -14.49 9.70 -4.89
C GLY A 29 -13.54 8.83 -5.72
N PRO A 30 -13.90 8.48 -6.95
CA PRO A 30 -13.11 7.57 -7.77
C PRO A 30 -11.67 8.08 -7.84
N MET A 31 -10.76 7.34 -7.21
CA MET A 31 -9.33 7.65 -7.26
C MET A 31 -8.83 7.26 -8.64
N THR A 32 -8.87 8.19 -9.59
CA THR A 32 -8.30 7.97 -10.92
C THR A 32 -6.79 8.16 -10.85
N TRP A 33 -6.06 7.14 -10.39
CA TRP A 33 -4.62 7.10 -10.53
C TRP A 33 -4.27 6.63 -11.94
N GLN A 34 -3.67 7.51 -12.75
CA GLN A 34 -2.94 7.05 -13.93
C GLN A 34 -1.76 6.23 -13.42
N SER A 35 -1.81 4.91 -13.65
CA SER A 35 -0.79 3.99 -13.13
C SER A 35 0.57 4.19 -13.79
N GLY A 36 0.65 4.83 -14.96
CA GLY A 36 1.87 4.90 -15.75
C GLY A 36 2.14 3.62 -16.54
N TYR A 37 1.17 2.70 -16.56
CA TYR A 37 1.24 1.40 -17.22
C TYR A 37 0.20 1.24 -18.32
N ARG A 38 0.52 0.40 -19.31
CA ARG A 38 -0.36 -0.01 -20.40
C ARG A 38 -0.43 -1.54 -20.49
N ALA A 39 -1.60 -2.08 -20.83
CA ALA A 39 -1.72 -3.48 -21.19
C ALA A 39 -1.31 -3.66 -22.66
N THR A 40 -0.33 -4.53 -22.91
CA THR A 40 0.15 -4.87 -24.25
C THR A 40 0.02 -6.37 -24.47
N ALA A 41 -0.48 -6.75 -25.64
CA ALA A 41 -0.47 -8.14 -26.07
C ALA A 41 0.97 -8.56 -26.35
N VAL A 42 1.43 -9.64 -25.72
CA VAL A 42 2.71 -10.26 -26.02
C VAL A 42 2.45 -11.45 -26.96
N PRO A 43 3.12 -11.53 -28.12
CA PRO A 43 2.99 -12.70 -28.98
C PRO A 43 3.53 -13.93 -28.23
N ALA A 44 2.66 -14.92 -28.01
CA ALA A 44 3.06 -16.18 -27.41
C ALA A 44 4.12 -16.84 -28.30
N SER A 45 5.27 -17.19 -27.73
CA SER A 45 6.39 -17.80 -28.45
C SER A 45 6.18 -19.28 -28.77
N ASP A 46 5.05 -19.85 -28.37
CA ASP A 46 4.73 -21.25 -28.56
C ASP A 46 3.25 -21.40 -28.95
N SER A 47 2.96 -22.44 -29.72
CA SER A 47 1.70 -22.79 -30.40
C SER A 47 0.42 -22.85 -29.55
N ARG A 48 0.46 -22.46 -28.27
CA ARG A 48 -0.69 -22.13 -27.44
C ARG A 48 -1.08 -20.68 -27.67
N SER A 49 -2.18 -20.49 -28.39
CA SER A 49 -2.81 -19.19 -28.70
C SER A 49 -3.42 -18.48 -27.49
N ASP A 50 -2.91 -18.68 -26.28
CA ASP A 50 -3.26 -17.87 -25.12
C ASP A 50 -2.48 -16.56 -25.23
N GLN A 51 -3.16 -15.53 -25.73
CA GLN A 51 -2.63 -14.18 -25.80
C GLN A 51 -2.34 -13.69 -24.38
N LEU A 52 -1.06 -13.73 -24.00
CA LEU A 52 -0.60 -13.20 -22.72
C LEU A 52 -0.69 -11.67 -22.78
N GLN A 53 -1.51 -11.08 -21.92
CA GLN A 53 -1.50 -9.65 -21.66
C GLN A 53 -0.40 -9.38 -20.62
N ALA A 54 0.61 -8.60 -21.01
CA ALA A 54 1.62 -8.10 -20.08
C ALA A 54 1.33 -6.63 -19.81
N ILE A 55 1.53 -6.22 -18.55
CA ILE A 55 1.41 -4.82 -18.14
C ILE A 55 2.79 -4.21 -18.25
N THR A 56 2.98 -3.19 -19.06
CA THR A 56 4.29 -2.56 -19.24
C THR A 56 4.22 -1.07 -18.93
N PRO A 57 5.28 -0.48 -18.35
CA PRO A 57 5.37 0.97 -18.25
C PRO A 57 5.26 1.62 -19.63
N TYR A 58 4.75 2.85 -19.70
CA TYR A 58 4.70 3.57 -20.99
C TYR A 58 6.07 3.75 -21.66
N THR A 59 7.15 3.75 -20.87
CA THR A 59 8.54 3.83 -21.35
C THR A 59 9.05 2.54 -21.97
N CYS A 60 8.40 1.41 -21.69
CA CYS A 60 8.76 0.11 -22.23
C CYS A 60 8.02 -0.10 -23.54
N ASP A 61 8.65 0.32 -24.63
CA ASP A 61 8.10 0.12 -25.95
C ASP A 61 8.47 -1.27 -26.48
N LEU A 62 7.52 -2.20 -26.39
CA LEU A 62 7.60 -3.50 -27.02
C LEU A 62 7.35 -3.32 -28.52
N PHE A 63 8.37 -2.88 -29.26
CA PHE A 63 8.27 -2.76 -30.72
C PHE A 63 7.97 -4.14 -31.33
N SER A 64 6.71 -4.33 -31.74
CA SER A 64 6.08 -5.58 -32.20
C SER A 64 6.50 -6.01 -33.61
N GLU A 65 7.33 -5.24 -34.30
CA GLU A 65 7.72 -5.48 -35.71
C GLU A 65 8.95 -6.42 -35.84
N GLN A 66 9.67 -6.70 -34.76
CA GLN A 66 10.86 -7.57 -34.81
C GLN A 66 10.48 -9.04 -34.64
N LYS A 67 10.63 -9.81 -35.73
CA LYS A 67 10.62 -11.28 -35.68
C LYS A 67 11.97 -11.80 -35.16
N GLY A 68 11.96 -12.49 -34.02
CA GLY A 68 13.14 -13.11 -33.40
C GLY A 68 13.14 -13.03 -31.88
N ILE A 69 14.27 -13.33 -31.24
CA ILE A 69 14.46 -13.11 -29.80
C ILE A 69 14.60 -11.61 -29.57
N VAL A 70 13.54 -10.97 -29.07
CA VAL A 70 13.55 -9.54 -28.74
C VAL A 70 14.09 -9.37 -27.31
N THR A 71 15.27 -8.79 -27.19
CA THR A 71 15.85 -8.44 -25.88
C THR A 71 15.23 -7.15 -25.38
N LEU A 72 14.47 -7.21 -24.30
CA LEU A 72 13.95 -6.02 -23.64
C LEU A 72 15.08 -5.27 -22.90
N PRO A 73 14.96 -3.94 -22.75
CA PRO A 73 15.80 -3.19 -21.81
C PRO A 73 15.75 -3.83 -20.42
N SER A 74 16.86 -3.83 -19.68
CA SER A 74 17.00 -4.55 -18.40
C SER A 74 15.91 -4.21 -17.37
N GLY A 75 15.51 -2.93 -17.29
CA GLY A 75 14.40 -2.50 -16.44
C GLY A 75 13.07 -3.14 -16.85
N CYS A 76 12.73 -3.10 -18.14
CA CYS A 76 11.50 -3.69 -18.68
C CYS A 76 11.48 -5.22 -18.58
N ALA A 77 12.62 -5.87 -18.80
CA ALA A 77 12.75 -7.32 -18.67
C ALA A 77 12.55 -7.78 -17.21
N ASN A 78 13.16 -7.07 -16.26
CA ASN A 78 12.99 -7.34 -14.84
C ASN A 78 11.53 -7.18 -14.41
N GLU A 79 10.84 -6.17 -14.92
CA GLU A 79 9.45 -5.90 -14.57
C GLU A 79 8.49 -6.97 -15.09
N ILE A 80 8.73 -7.50 -16.29
CA ILE A 80 7.98 -8.66 -16.80
C ILE A 80 8.29 -9.92 -15.97
N ASN A 81 9.55 -10.14 -15.61
CA ASN A 81 9.91 -11.27 -14.72
C ASN A 81 9.20 -11.16 -13.36
N LEU A 82 9.10 -9.96 -12.80
CA LEU A 82 8.36 -9.71 -11.55
C LEU A 82 6.88 -10.04 -11.70
N GLN A 83 6.25 -9.72 -12.84
CA GLN A 83 4.85 -10.07 -13.11
C GLN A 83 4.64 -11.59 -13.16
N TYR A 84 5.59 -12.34 -13.72
CA TYR A 84 5.53 -13.81 -13.72
C TYR A 84 5.72 -14.44 -12.34
N MET A 85 6.26 -13.71 -11.36
CA MET A 85 6.41 -14.17 -9.98
C MET A 85 5.20 -13.84 -9.09
N VAL A 86 4.18 -13.16 -9.62
CA VAL A 86 2.97 -12.81 -8.85
C VAL A 86 2.11 -14.05 -8.62
N GLU A 87 1.63 -14.22 -7.38
CA GLU A 87 0.77 -15.35 -6.99
C GLU A 87 -0.53 -15.41 -7.83
N ARG A 88 -1.14 -14.24 -8.12
CA ARG A 88 -2.41 -14.09 -8.84
C ARG A 88 -2.31 -13.01 -9.91
N PRO A 89 -2.06 -13.36 -11.18
CA PRO A 89 -1.87 -12.39 -12.26
C PRO A 89 -3.01 -11.37 -12.42
N GLN A 90 -4.25 -11.78 -12.13
CA GLN A 90 -5.43 -10.91 -12.18
C GLN A 90 -5.38 -9.75 -11.16
N ASP A 91 -4.67 -9.92 -10.05
CA ASP A 91 -4.53 -8.88 -9.01
C ASP A 91 -3.72 -7.68 -9.53
N LEU A 92 -2.92 -7.86 -10.60
CA LEU A 92 -2.19 -6.78 -11.27
C LEU A 92 -3.11 -5.82 -12.04
N LEU A 93 -4.30 -6.29 -12.46
CA LEU A 93 -5.26 -5.50 -13.25
C LEU A 93 -6.39 -4.96 -12.40
N TYR A 94 -6.96 -5.81 -11.54
CA TYR A 94 -8.19 -5.50 -10.81
C TYR A 94 -7.94 -5.16 -9.35
N GLY A 95 -6.73 -5.41 -8.84
CA GLY A 95 -6.47 -5.39 -7.40
C GLY A 95 -7.35 -6.39 -6.66
N ARG A 96 -7.34 -6.32 -5.33
CA ARG A 96 -8.22 -7.10 -4.48
C ARG A 96 -8.79 -6.20 -3.42
N GLU A 97 -10.04 -6.47 -3.03
CA GLU A 97 -10.59 -5.85 -1.83
C GLU A 97 -9.68 -6.17 -0.65
N MET A 98 -9.09 -5.12 -0.10
CA MET A 98 -8.36 -5.22 1.15
C MET A 98 -9.38 -5.55 2.22
N GLY A 99 -9.07 -6.52 3.08
CA GLY A 99 -9.90 -6.80 4.25
C GLY A 99 -10.04 -5.56 5.14
N PRO A 100 -10.91 -5.60 6.16
CA PRO A 100 -11.08 -4.49 7.08
C PRO A 100 -9.72 -4.01 7.59
N ALA A 101 -9.48 -2.70 7.52
CA ALA A 101 -8.20 -2.11 7.91
C ALA A 101 -7.93 -2.48 9.37
N GLN A 102 -6.97 -3.40 9.57
CA GLN A 102 -6.66 -3.88 10.90
C GLN A 102 -5.75 -2.87 11.60
N ALA A 103 -6.36 -1.86 12.22
CA ALA A 103 -5.63 -0.80 12.92
C ALA A 103 -4.78 -1.35 14.07
N GLN A 104 -5.27 -2.36 14.79
CA GLN A 104 -4.61 -2.89 15.99
C GLN A 104 -3.28 -3.63 15.70
N PRO A 105 -3.18 -4.59 14.77
CA PRO A 105 -1.89 -5.19 14.43
C PRO A 105 -0.91 -4.19 13.82
N ILE A 106 -1.38 -3.22 13.03
CA ILE A 106 -0.53 -2.14 12.50
C ILE A 106 0.02 -1.29 13.65
N ALA A 107 -0.84 -0.90 14.60
CA ALA A 107 -0.42 -0.14 15.77
C ALA A 107 0.56 -0.93 16.67
N ASN A 108 0.38 -2.23 16.81
CA ASN A 108 1.28 -3.10 17.58
C ASN A 108 2.65 -3.22 16.89
N ALA A 109 2.68 -3.48 15.58
CA ALA A 109 3.91 -3.53 14.80
C ALA A 109 4.66 -2.19 14.82
N ALA A 110 3.94 -1.08 14.71
CA ALA A 110 4.52 0.25 14.82
C ALA A 110 5.11 0.49 16.22
N ARG A 111 4.38 0.11 17.28
CA ARG A 111 4.85 0.22 18.66
C ARG A 111 6.11 -0.60 18.89
N GLU A 112 6.16 -1.84 18.44
CA GLU A 112 7.35 -2.70 18.57
C GLU A 112 8.58 -2.07 17.92
N ARG A 113 8.44 -1.51 16.71
CA ARG A 113 9.52 -0.81 16.01
C ARG A 113 9.96 0.47 16.73
N LEU A 114 9.04 1.18 17.35
CA LEU A 114 9.36 2.37 18.14
C LEU A 114 10.08 1.99 19.44
N THR A 115 9.59 0.98 20.15
CA THR A 115 10.19 0.48 21.39
C THR A 115 11.62 -0.02 21.18
N ASP A 116 11.87 -0.80 20.11
CA ASP A 116 13.23 -1.27 19.78
C ASP A 116 14.18 -0.08 19.52
N ARG A 117 13.67 0.96 18.84
CA ARG A 117 14.42 2.19 18.61
C ARG A 117 14.73 2.95 19.91
N GLU A 118 13.79 2.99 20.85
CA GLU A 118 13.99 3.60 22.17
C GLU A 118 15.02 2.83 23.01
N GLN A 119 14.95 1.50 23.03
CA GLN A 119 15.92 0.65 23.73
C GLN A 119 17.33 0.79 23.14
N SER A 120 17.44 0.82 21.81
CA SER A 120 18.71 1.04 21.11
C SER A 120 19.31 2.42 21.43
N ARG A 121 18.47 3.47 21.52
CA ARG A 121 18.88 4.81 21.96
C ARG A 121 19.36 4.80 23.41
N ALA A 122 18.59 4.23 24.33
CA ALA A 122 18.95 4.14 25.74
C ALA A 122 20.27 3.39 25.96
N ARG A 123 20.50 2.28 25.23
CA ARG A 123 21.78 1.57 25.23
C ARG A 123 22.92 2.46 24.73
N SER A 124 22.70 3.18 23.63
CA SER A 124 23.72 4.08 23.06
C SER A 124 24.08 5.21 24.02
N ASP A 125 23.10 5.76 24.73
CA ASP A 125 23.32 6.85 25.69
C ASP A 125 24.07 6.36 26.93
N ARG A 126 23.73 5.17 27.45
CA ARG A 126 24.50 4.51 28.52
C ARG A 126 25.96 4.31 28.13
N LEU A 127 26.22 3.79 26.92
CA LEU A 127 27.58 3.58 26.43
C LEU A 127 28.35 4.91 26.27
N ARG A 128 27.66 5.99 25.89
CA ARG A 128 28.27 7.34 25.83
C ARG A 128 28.61 7.88 27.21
N GLU A 129 27.76 7.64 28.21
CA GLU A 129 28.03 8.03 29.59
C GLU A 129 29.23 7.26 30.15
N GLU A 130 29.29 5.95 29.93
CA GLU A 130 30.43 5.12 30.30
C GLU A 130 31.72 5.61 29.63
N ALA A 131 31.69 5.92 28.33
CA ALA A 131 32.84 6.47 27.59
C ALA A 131 33.28 7.86 28.10
N ARG A 132 32.34 8.73 28.50
CA ARG A 132 32.66 10.03 29.13
C ARG A 132 33.27 9.87 30.52
N GLY A 133 32.77 8.89 31.29
CA GLY A 133 33.41 8.47 32.52
C GLY A 133 34.86 8.11 32.27
N ILE A 134 35.10 7.24 31.28
CA ILE A 134 36.45 6.77 30.86
C ILE A 134 37.41 7.88 30.47
N GLY A 135 36.94 8.88 29.72
CA GLY A 135 37.76 10.03 29.35
C GLY A 135 38.23 10.85 30.55
N SER A 136 37.43 10.94 31.63
CA SER A 136 37.78 11.75 32.80
C SER A 136 38.96 11.17 33.57
N TYR A 137 39.01 9.86 33.81
CA TYR A 137 40.14 9.24 34.52
C TYR A 137 41.38 8.98 33.67
N ALA A 138 41.26 8.95 32.33
CA ALA A 138 42.41 8.78 31.45
C ALA A 138 43.23 10.06 31.22
N THR A 139 42.68 11.25 31.49
CA THR A 139 43.36 12.54 31.17
C THR A 139 44.01 13.25 32.37
N THR A 140 43.71 12.86 33.61
CA THR A 140 44.27 13.52 34.83
C THR A 140 45.49 12.79 35.43
N GLY A 141 45.96 11.72 34.78
CA GLY A 141 47.01 10.84 35.31
C GLY A 141 48.45 11.27 35.05
N ASP A 142 48.69 12.48 34.52
CA ASP A 142 50.04 12.98 34.24
C ASP A 142 50.15 14.48 34.58
N MET A 143 50.40 14.77 35.86
CA MET A 143 51.08 15.98 36.38
C MET A 143 51.79 15.64 37.68
#